data_AF-A0A354Z251-F1
#
_entry.id   AF-A0A354Z251-F1
#
_cell.length_a   1.000
_cell.length_b   1.000
_cell.length_c   1.000
_cell.angle_alpha   90.00
_cell.angle_beta   90.00
_cell.angle_gamma   90.00
#
_symmetry.space_group_name_H-M   'P 1'
#
loop_
_entity.id
_entity.type
_entity.pdbx_description
1 polymer ?
#
loop_
_entity_poly.entity_id
_entity_poly.type
_entity_poly.pdbx_seq_one_letter_code
_entity_poly.pdbx_strand_id
1 'polypeptide(L)'
;NIKPQVDRYTFPSGRSIYILAEGRLVNLGCAHGHPAFVMSNSFSNQTLAQIDLWANKDRYEKTVYRLPKKLDEEVARLHLEQIGVKLTRLSDDQAAYLGVPVDGPYKPEHYRY
;
A
#
# COMPACT_ATOMS: atom_id res chain seq x y z
N ASN A 1 2.47 -14.65 31.98
CA ASN A 1 2.30 -13.31 31.41
C ASN A 1 3.22 -12.32 32.13
N ILE A 2 4.04 -11.56 31.40
CA ILE A 2 4.91 -10.51 31.98
C ILE A 2 4.19 -9.17 32.00
N LYS A 3 3.61 -8.82 30.85
CA LYS A 3 2.73 -7.67 30.64
C LYS A 3 1.83 -7.99 29.43
N PRO A 4 0.83 -7.14 29.10
CA PRO A 4 0.04 -7.34 27.89
C PRO A 4 0.94 -7.59 26.66
N GLN A 5 0.63 -8.66 25.92
CA GLN A 5 1.29 -9.09 24.69
C GLN A 5 2.79 -9.48 24.86
N VAL A 6 3.25 -9.74 26.08
CA VAL A 6 4.59 -10.28 26.35
C VAL A 6 4.48 -11.46 27.32
N ASP A 7 4.77 -12.65 26.82
CA ASP A 7 4.71 -13.89 27.58
C ASP A 7 6.08 -14.56 27.64
N ARG A 8 6.44 -15.10 28.81
CA ARG A 8 7.65 -15.90 28.99
C ARG A 8 7.25 -17.35 29.22
N TYR A 9 7.80 -18.23 28.40
CA TYR A 9 7.66 -19.67 28.53
C TYR A 9 9.00 -20.25 28.96
N THR A 10 9.03 -20.87 30.13
CA THR A 10 10.22 -21.54 30.66
C THR A 10 10.12 -23.03 30.38
N PHE A 11 11.12 -23.57 29.68
CA PHE A 11 11.23 -24.99 29.39
C PHE A 11 11.72 -25.77 30.64
N PRO A 12 11.51 -27.10 30.71
CA PRO A 12 12.06 -27.92 31.79
C PRO A 12 13.59 -27.78 31.98
N SER A 13 14.32 -27.46 30.91
CA SER A 13 15.77 -27.16 30.96
C SER A 13 16.15 -25.88 31.72
N GLY A 14 15.18 -25.09 32.18
CA GLY A 14 15.41 -23.78 32.81
C GLY A 14 15.59 -22.60 31.84
N ARG A 15 15.84 -22.87 30.55
CA ARG A 15 15.83 -21.83 29.50
C ARG A 15 14.43 -21.28 29.29
N SER A 16 14.32 -20.00 28.94
CA SER A 16 13.05 -19.36 28.61
C SER A 16 13.06 -18.73 27.22
N ILE A 17 11.89 -18.70 26.58
CA ILE A 17 11.61 -17.86 25.41
C ILE A 17 10.59 -16.80 25.76
N TYR A 18 10.68 -15.67 25.07
CA TYR A 18 9.70 -14.59 25.14
C TYR A 18 8.90 -14.60 23.85
N ILE A 19 7.59 -14.75 23.96
CA ILE A 19 6.66 -14.67 22.85
C ILE A 19 5.98 -13.31 22.91
N LEU A 20 6.06 -12.57 21.80
CA LEU A 20 5.38 -11.29 21.63
C LEU A 20 4.06 -11.50 20.90
N ALA A 21 3.04 -10.77 21.32
CA ALA A 21 1.69 -10.81 20.75
C ALA A 21 1.10 -12.23 20.59
N GLU A 22 1.54 -13.20 21.41
CA GLU A 22 1.19 -14.63 21.26
C GLU A 22 1.44 -15.18 19.84
N GLY A 23 2.42 -14.63 19.11
CA GLY A 23 2.71 -14.99 17.72
C GLY A 23 1.81 -14.30 16.67
N ARG A 24 0.93 -13.38 17.08
CA ARG A 24 0.18 -12.50 16.17
C ARG A 24 1.07 -11.36 15.65
N LEU A 25 0.49 -10.46 14.84
CA LEU A 25 1.18 -9.32 14.24
C LEU A 25 1.79 -8.40 15.30
N VAL A 26 3.10 -8.51 15.50
CA VAL A 26 3.83 -7.81 16.58
C VAL A 26 3.79 -6.29 16.44
N ASN A 27 3.83 -5.77 15.22
CA ASN A 27 3.77 -4.32 14.97
C ASN A 27 2.43 -3.70 15.39
N LEU A 28 1.33 -4.46 15.27
CA LEU A 28 0.00 -4.02 15.71
C LEU A 28 -0.31 -4.39 17.16
N GLY A 29 0.21 -5.52 17.64
CA GLY A 29 -0.05 -6.03 18.99
C GLY A 29 0.85 -5.43 20.06
N CYS A 30 2.08 -5.05 19.72
CA CYS A 30 3.06 -4.51 20.65
C CYS A 30 3.45 -3.04 20.36
N ALA A 31 2.90 -2.45 19.30
CA ALA A 31 3.10 -1.07 18.90
C ALA A 31 1.85 -0.53 18.18
N HIS A 32 2.01 0.48 17.32
CA HIS A 32 0.89 1.17 16.66
C HIS A 32 0.79 0.89 15.14
N GLY A 33 1.43 -0.18 14.65
CA GLY A 33 1.41 -0.55 13.24
C GLY A 33 2.25 0.37 12.36
N HIS A 34 1.84 0.50 11.10
CA HIS A 34 2.52 1.39 10.15
C HIS A 34 2.20 2.86 10.46
N PRO A 35 3.16 3.78 10.26
CA PRO A 35 2.92 5.22 10.40
C PRO A 35 1.82 5.73 9.47
N ALA A 36 1.17 6.82 9.87
CA ALA A 36 0.03 7.40 9.16
C ALA A 36 0.32 7.68 7.67
N PHE A 37 1.52 8.16 7.32
CA PHE A 37 1.89 8.44 5.93
C PHE A 37 1.87 7.19 5.04
N VAL A 38 2.41 6.07 5.53
CA VAL A 38 2.36 4.79 4.81
C VAL A 38 0.91 4.30 4.70
N MET A 39 0.14 4.42 5.78
CA MET A 39 -1.27 4.02 5.78
C MET A 39 -2.13 4.90 4.85
N SER A 40 -1.79 6.17 4.68
CA SER A 40 -2.45 7.09 3.74
C SER A 40 -2.45 6.54 2.32
N ASN A 41 -1.32 5.95 1.87
CA ASN A 41 -1.23 5.33 0.55
C ASN A 41 -2.22 4.16 0.41
N SER A 42 -2.27 3.27 1.41
CA SER A 42 -3.19 2.13 1.42
C SER A 42 -4.65 2.59 1.48
N PHE A 43 -4.96 3.61 2.28
CA PHE A 43 -6.33 4.09 2.44
C PHE A 43 -6.81 4.94 1.26
N SER A 44 -5.94 5.68 0.58
CA SER A 44 -6.26 6.32 -0.70
C SER A 44 -6.65 5.28 -1.76
N ASN A 45 -5.89 4.18 -1.86
CA ASN A 45 -6.25 3.06 -2.73
C ASN A 45 -7.63 2.49 -2.38
N GLN A 46 -7.91 2.25 -1.09
CA GLN A 46 -9.23 1.78 -0.64
C GLN A 46 -10.35 2.75 -1.01
N THR A 47 -10.17 4.05 -0.77
CA THR A 47 -11.18 5.06 -1.10
C THR A 47 -11.45 5.13 -2.59
N LEU A 48 -10.41 5.14 -3.44
CA LEU A 48 -10.57 5.15 -4.89
C LEU A 48 -11.23 3.87 -5.41
N ALA A 49 -10.88 2.71 -4.84
CA ALA A 49 -11.55 1.46 -5.17
C ALA A 49 -13.03 1.49 -4.80
N GLN A 50 -13.39 2.03 -3.63
CA GLN A 50 -14.80 2.16 -3.22
C GLN A 50 -15.57 3.11 -4.14
N ILE A 51 -14.99 4.24 -4.52
CA ILE A 51 -15.60 5.20 -5.46
C ILE A 51 -15.83 4.54 -6.82
N ASP A 52 -14.82 3.85 -7.35
CA ASP A 52 -14.89 3.21 -8.66
C ASP A 52 -15.89 2.04 -8.68
N LEU A 53 -15.87 1.17 -7.65
CA LEU A 53 -16.84 0.08 -7.50
C LEU A 53 -18.26 0.61 -7.38
N TRP A 54 -18.48 1.69 -6.62
CA TRP A 54 -19.81 2.28 -6.47
C TRP A 54 -20.31 2.89 -7.78
N ALA A 55 -19.48 3.70 -8.44
CA ALA A 55 -19.81 4.36 -9.70
C ALA A 55 -20.02 3.37 -10.86
N ASN A 56 -19.32 2.23 -10.85
CA ASN A 56 -19.37 1.21 -11.91
C ASN A 56 -19.98 -0.11 -11.45
N LYS A 57 -20.82 -0.10 -10.41
CA LYS A 57 -21.34 -1.31 -9.75
C LYS A 57 -22.03 -2.31 -10.68
N ASP A 58 -22.63 -1.83 -11.77
CA ASP A 58 -23.37 -2.65 -12.74
C ASP A 58 -22.48 -3.14 -13.91
N ARG A 59 -21.21 -2.73 -13.95
CA ARG A 59 -20.23 -3.11 -14.98
C ARG A 59 -19.28 -4.22 -14.54
N TYR A 60 -19.10 -4.39 -13.23
CA TYR A 60 -18.18 -5.37 -12.67
C TYR A 60 -18.83 -6.75 -12.56
N GLU A 61 -18.11 -7.79 -12.98
CA GLU A 61 -18.48 -9.17 -12.76
C GLU A 61 -18.06 -9.62 -11.34
N LYS A 62 -18.54 -10.78 -10.91
CA LYS A 62 -18.18 -11.37 -9.60
C LYS A 62 -16.79 -12.02 -9.66
N THR A 63 -15.76 -11.21 -9.85
CA THR A 63 -14.35 -11.63 -9.89
C THR A 63 -13.46 -10.63 -9.14
N VAL A 64 -12.18 -10.95 -9.01
CA VAL A 64 -11.19 -10.10 -8.35
C VAL A 64 -10.53 -9.21 -9.39
N TYR A 65 -10.65 -7.90 -9.21
CA TYR A 65 -10.01 -6.89 -10.03
C TYR A 65 -8.82 -6.26 -9.32
N ARG A 66 -7.87 -5.76 -10.11
CA ARG A 66 -6.84 -4.83 -9.66
C ARG A 66 -7.28 -3.41 -10.00
N LEU A 67 -6.90 -2.45 -9.16
CA LEU A 67 -7.07 -1.04 -9.48
C LEU A 67 -6.34 -0.71 -10.80
N PRO A 68 -6.93 0.07 -11.70
CA PRO A 68 -6.25 0.58 -12.89
C PRO A 68 -4.95 1.30 -12.53
N LYS A 69 -3.88 1.12 -13.32
CA LYS A 69 -2.58 1.80 -13.11
C LYS A 69 -2.69 3.31 -12.95
N LYS A 70 -3.61 3.94 -13.68
CA LYS A 70 -3.83 5.38 -13.57
C LYS A 70 -4.22 5.80 -12.15
N LEU A 71 -5.02 5.00 -11.44
CA LEU A 71 -5.38 5.27 -10.04
C LEU A 71 -4.21 4.99 -9.10
N ASP A 72 -3.40 3.96 -9.37
CA ASP A 72 -2.18 3.67 -8.59
C ASP A 72 -1.16 4.81 -8.71
N GLU A 73 -0.94 5.33 -9.91
CA GLU A 73 -0.10 6.51 -10.17
C GLU A 73 -0.67 7.79 -9.54
N GLU A 74 -2.00 7.94 -9.50
CA GLU A 74 -2.66 9.06 -8.82
C GLU A 74 -2.43 9.01 -7.31
N VAL A 75 -2.55 7.82 -6.69
CA VAL A 75 -2.22 7.64 -5.27
C VAL A 75 -0.78 8.05 -5.00
N ALA A 76 0.18 7.64 -5.82
CA ALA A 76 1.57 8.06 -5.66
C ALA A 76 1.71 9.59 -5.80
N ARG A 77 1.08 10.18 -6.82
CA ARG A 77 1.14 11.62 -7.12
C ARG A 77 0.63 12.48 -5.96
N LEU A 78 -0.46 12.07 -5.31
CA LEU A 78 -1.06 12.77 -4.17
C LEU A 78 -0.13 12.87 -2.95
N HIS A 79 0.88 12.01 -2.83
CA HIS A 79 1.79 12.00 -1.68
C HIS A 79 3.12 12.73 -1.92
N LEU A 80 3.43 13.14 -3.16
CA LEU A 80 4.75 13.70 -3.53
C LEU A 80 5.02 15.07 -2.88
N GLU A 81 4.02 15.95 -2.86
CA GLU A 81 4.18 17.32 -2.33
C GLU A 81 4.55 17.29 -0.84
N GLN A 82 3.92 16.40 -0.07
CA GLN A 82 4.16 16.25 1.37
C GLN A 82 5.61 15.88 1.71
N ILE A 83 6.33 15.23 0.79
CA ILE A 83 7.74 14.86 0.94
C ILE A 83 8.68 15.74 0.11
N GLY A 84 8.18 16.86 -0.43
CA GLY A 84 8.97 17.84 -1.16
C GLY A 84 9.45 17.37 -2.54
N VAL A 85 8.85 16.31 -3.11
CA VAL A 85 9.23 15.78 -4.41
C VAL A 85 8.60 16.59 -5.53
N LYS A 86 9.43 17.05 -6.48
CA LYS A 86 8.99 17.68 -7.72
C LYS A 86 9.03 16.64 -8.84
N LEU A 87 7.86 16.27 -9.35
CA LEU A 87 7.75 15.32 -10.46
C LEU A 87 8.01 16.04 -11.79
N THR A 88 9.01 15.57 -12.53
CA THR A 88 9.26 16.05 -13.90
C THR A 88 8.14 15.62 -14.83
N ARG A 89 7.71 16.51 -15.73
CA ARG A 89 6.74 16.22 -16.78
C ARG A 89 7.45 15.87 -18.09
N LEU A 90 7.01 14.83 -18.77
CA LEU A 90 7.48 14.50 -20.12
C LEU A 90 7.08 15.62 -21.09
N SER A 91 7.98 15.97 -22.01
CA SER A 91 7.61 16.70 -23.22
C SER A 91 6.85 15.79 -24.19
N ASP A 92 6.14 16.39 -25.14
CA ASP A 92 5.39 15.65 -26.16
C ASP A 92 6.30 14.73 -26.99
N ASP A 93 7.51 15.21 -27.34
CA ASP A 93 8.51 14.43 -28.09
C ASP A 93 8.98 13.20 -27.29
N GLN A 94 9.22 13.36 -25.98
CA GLN A 94 9.62 12.24 -25.12
C GLN A 94 8.49 11.23 -24.93
N ALA A 95 7.26 11.71 -24.74
CA ALA A 95 6.08 10.87 -24.61
C ALA A 95 5.84 10.04 -25.89
N ALA A 96 5.94 10.69 -27.06
CA ALA A 96 5.87 10.03 -28.37
C ALA A 96 6.99 9.01 -28.56
N TYR A 97 8.23 9.36 -28.20
CA TYR A 97 9.39 8.46 -28.29
C TYR A 97 9.23 7.21 -27.43
N LEU A 98 8.69 7.35 -26.22
CA LEU A 98 8.46 6.25 -25.28
C LEU A 98 7.16 5.47 -25.55
N GLY A 99 6.27 6.00 -26.40
CA GLY A 99 4.97 5.40 -26.67
C GLY A 99 4.03 5.42 -25.45
N VAL A 100 4.13 6.44 -24.59
CA VAL A 100 3.26 6.61 -23.40
C VAL A 100 2.61 7.99 -23.40
N PRO A 101 1.41 8.16 -22.81
CA PRO A 101 0.82 9.49 -22.65
C PRO A 101 1.65 10.36 -21.69
N VAL A 102 1.62 11.69 -21.90
CA VAL A 102 2.29 12.67 -21.01
C VAL A 102 1.77 12.57 -19.56
N ASP A 103 0.50 12.21 -19.39
CA ASP A 103 -0.15 12.12 -18.07
C ASP A 103 -0.29 10.67 -17.55
N GLY A 104 0.38 9.70 -18.22
CA GLY A 104 0.36 8.28 -17.87
C GLY A 104 -0.86 7.50 -18.40
N PRO A 105 -0.94 6.18 -18.15
CA PRO A 105 -0.01 5.39 -17.35
C PRO A 105 1.36 5.22 -18.02
N TYR A 106 2.43 5.24 -17.23
CA TYR A 106 3.80 5.30 -17.73
C TYR A 106 4.48 3.93 -17.88
N LYS A 107 3.80 2.85 -17.50
CA LYS A 107 4.36 1.48 -17.46
C LYS A 107 3.35 0.44 -17.92
N PRO A 108 3.81 -0.64 -18.59
CA PRO A 108 2.94 -1.71 -19.05
C PRO A 108 2.40 -2.54 -17.88
N GLU A 109 1.33 -3.30 -18.12
CA GLU A 109 0.57 -4.00 -17.06
C GLU A 109 1.43 -4.97 -16.23
N HIS A 110 2.34 -5.69 -16.88
CA HIS A 110 3.21 -6.68 -16.27
C HIS A 110 4.44 -6.10 -15.55
N TYR A 111 4.57 -4.77 -15.49
CA TYR A 111 5.70 -4.11 -14.84
C TYR A 111 5.67 -4.31 -13.32
N ARG A 112 6.81 -4.63 -12.72
CA ARG A 112 6.96 -5.04 -11.31
C ARG A 112 7.33 -3.86 -10.39
N TYR A 113 6.61 -2.74 -10.51
CA TYR A 113 6.89 -1.39 -9.95
C TYR A 113 7.69 -0.46 -10.85
#